data_AF-A0AAD9DXQ8-F1
#
_entry.id   AF-A0AAD9DXQ8-F1
#
_cell.length_a   1.000
_cell.length_b   1.000
_cell.length_c   1.000
_cell.angle_alpha   90.00
_cell.angle_beta   90.00
_cell.angle_gamma   90.00
#
_symmetry.space_group_name_H-M   'P 1'
#
loop_
_entity.id
_entity.type
_entity.pdbx_description
1 polymer ?
#
loop_
_entity_poly.entity_id
_entity_poly.type
_entity_poly.pdbx_seq_one_letter_code
_entity_poly.pdbx_strand_id
1 'polypeptide(L)'
;MSVLLVEAFYGGSHKQLIDLLQESTGDCLVCTLPAKKWHWRARTAGLYFMQAIPASPSYRSVCAQLLTADPLAGCAVISPTVGVLSAHERRVLFTSSVLNLAELVALRPDLASLKKILYFHENQLIYPVRKSQERDFQYGYNQILSCLVADVVVFNSAFNMNSFLSSISTFLKTMPDHRPKGLDQLIRPKCRVVYFPIRIPDVTRFLTEHKLLRQERSLYTISSHESLNLWLTAKASPLASTREAQNELSGKRPSPAEPQLHPQLGGDTGALQGHPAPSQLTGQKATTLQPLHIVWPHR
;
A
#
# COMPACT_ATOMS: atom_id res chain seq x y z
N MET A 1 -26.18 2.60 1.95
CA MET A 1 -24.76 2.52 1.55
C MET A 1 -23.83 2.30 2.72
N SER A 2 -23.54 1.04 3.06
CA SER A 2 -22.75 0.67 4.25
C SER A 2 -21.24 0.58 3.99
N VAL A 3 -20.82 0.34 2.73
CA VAL A 3 -19.41 0.12 2.37
C VAL A 3 -19.00 0.94 1.15
N LEU A 4 -17.82 1.57 1.22
CA LEU A 4 -17.15 2.28 0.12
C LEU A 4 -15.91 1.48 -0.28
N LEU A 5 -15.90 0.94 -1.49
CA LEU A 5 -14.78 0.21 -2.09
C LEU A 5 -14.02 1.14 -3.04
N VAL A 6 -12.76 1.43 -2.76
CA VAL A 6 -11.91 2.30 -3.59
C VAL A 6 -10.70 1.54 -4.10
N GLU A 7 -10.59 1.34 -5.41
CA GLU A 7 -9.50 0.61 -6.03
C GLU A 7 -8.78 1.44 -7.11
N ALA A 8 -7.55 1.85 -6.80
CA ALA A 8 -6.71 2.63 -7.71
C ALA A 8 -6.17 1.81 -8.90
N PHE A 9 -6.21 0.47 -8.83
CA PHE A 9 -5.72 -0.43 -9.86
C PHE A 9 -6.69 -1.59 -10.11
N TYR A 10 -7.74 -1.32 -10.87
CA TYR A 10 -8.79 -2.30 -11.12
C TYR A 10 -8.45 -3.20 -12.32
N GLY A 11 -7.75 -4.31 -12.04
CA GLY A 11 -7.40 -5.36 -12.99
C GLY A 11 -6.77 -6.56 -12.29
N GLY A 12 -6.64 -7.68 -13.00
CA GLY A 12 -6.04 -8.91 -12.44
C GLY A 12 -6.69 -9.33 -11.11
N SER A 13 -5.86 -9.63 -10.10
CA SER A 13 -6.29 -10.03 -8.75
C SER A 13 -7.00 -8.92 -7.97
N HIS A 14 -6.71 -7.64 -8.24
CA HIS A 14 -7.41 -6.52 -7.61
C HIS A 14 -8.88 -6.47 -8.03
N LYS A 15 -9.15 -6.57 -9.34
CA LYS A 15 -10.51 -6.62 -9.88
C LYS A 15 -11.29 -7.80 -9.27
N GLN A 16 -10.69 -8.99 -9.26
CA GLN A 16 -11.33 -10.19 -8.69
C GLN A 16 -11.72 -10.01 -7.22
N LEU A 17 -10.86 -9.38 -6.42
CA LEU A 17 -11.16 -9.11 -5.01
C LEU A 17 -12.32 -8.12 -4.86
N ILE A 18 -12.28 -7.01 -5.59
CA ILE A 18 -13.34 -5.99 -5.53
C ILE A 18 -14.69 -6.55 -5.98
N ASP A 19 -14.71 -7.31 -7.08
CA ASP A 19 -15.95 -7.94 -7.58
C ASP A 19 -16.55 -8.91 -6.55
N LEU A 20 -15.70 -9.73 -5.91
CA LEU A 20 -16.14 -10.63 -4.85
C LEU A 20 -16.69 -9.88 -3.63
N LEU A 21 -16.02 -8.81 -3.20
CA LEU A 21 -16.48 -7.99 -2.08
C LEU A 21 -17.79 -7.29 -2.41
N GLN A 22 -17.95 -6.79 -3.64
CA GLN A 22 -19.18 -6.18 -4.11
C GLN A 22 -20.34 -7.17 -4.14
N GLU A 23 -20.13 -8.37 -4.67
CA GLU A 23 -21.17 -9.42 -4.72
C GLU A 23 -21.58 -9.90 -3.32
N SER A 24 -20.63 -10.00 -2.39
CA SER A 24 -20.89 -10.43 -1.01
C SER A 24 -21.46 -9.32 -0.11
N THR A 25 -21.28 -8.06 -0.50
CA THR A 25 -21.67 -6.88 0.28
C THR A 25 -22.68 -6.07 -0.53
N GLY A 26 -23.94 -6.48 -0.51
CA GLY A 26 -24.99 -5.99 -1.44
C GLY A 26 -25.28 -4.48 -1.44
N ASP A 27 -24.74 -3.69 -0.50
CA ASP A 27 -24.92 -2.23 -0.41
C ASP A 27 -23.56 -1.50 -0.35
N CYS A 28 -22.85 -1.49 -1.49
CA CYS A 28 -21.55 -0.85 -1.63
C CYS A 28 -21.49 0.17 -2.80
N LEU A 29 -20.72 1.25 -2.60
CA LEU A 29 -20.26 2.11 -3.69
C LEU A 29 -18.85 1.70 -4.09
N VAL A 30 -18.65 1.53 -5.39
CA VAL A 30 -17.38 1.08 -5.94
C VAL A 30 -16.80 2.18 -6.82
N CYS A 31 -15.63 2.68 -6.45
CA CYS A 31 -14.88 3.69 -7.19
C CYS A 31 -13.55 3.09 -7.65
N THR A 32 -13.34 3.03 -8.96
CA THR A 32 -12.20 2.30 -9.54
C THR A 32 -11.47 3.10 -10.60
N LEU A 33 -10.17 2.84 -10.75
CA LEU A 33 -9.37 3.31 -11.89
C LEU A 33 -8.87 2.12 -12.72
N PRO A 34 -8.80 2.23 -14.07
CA PRO A 34 -8.29 1.16 -14.91
C PRO A 34 -6.86 0.76 -14.54
N ALA A 35 -6.57 -0.55 -14.59
CA ALA A 35 -5.26 -1.18 -14.38
C ALA A 35 -4.23 -0.87 -15.49
N LYS A 36 -4.02 0.41 -15.75
CA LYS A 36 -3.01 0.94 -16.67
C LYS A 36 -2.16 1.93 -15.90
N LYS A 37 -0.87 1.98 -16.24
CA LYS A 37 0.09 2.97 -15.71
C LYS A 37 0.10 2.99 -14.17
N TRP A 38 0.33 1.83 -13.55
CA TRP A 38 0.25 1.64 -12.09
C TRP A 38 1.08 2.66 -11.28
N HIS A 39 2.27 3.03 -11.76
CA HIS A 39 3.12 4.05 -11.16
C HIS A 39 2.42 5.41 -10.98
N TRP A 40 1.49 5.76 -11.87
CA TRP A 40 0.68 6.98 -11.75
C TRP A 40 -0.50 6.75 -10.82
N ARG A 41 -1.11 5.56 -10.83
CA ARG A 41 -2.16 5.19 -9.86
C ARG A 41 -1.66 5.31 -8.43
N ALA A 42 -0.48 4.81 -8.14
CA ALA A 42 0.12 4.88 -6.81
C ALA A 42 0.50 6.30 -6.36
N ARG A 43 0.60 7.26 -7.27
CA ARG A 43 0.99 8.65 -6.99
C ARG A 43 -0.16 9.64 -6.96
N THR A 44 -1.19 9.43 -7.79
CA THR A 44 -2.21 10.47 -8.04
C THR A 44 -3.64 9.99 -7.89
N ALA A 45 -3.87 8.71 -7.53
CA ALA A 45 -5.23 8.21 -7.36
C ALA A 45 -5.99 8.92 -6.24
N GLY A 46 -5.32 9.36 -5.15
CA GLY A 46 -5.96 10.13 -4.09
C GLY A 46 -6.59 11.43 -4.61
N LEU A 47 -5.85 12.18 -5.43
CA LEU A 47 -6.32 13.40 -6.08
C LEU A 47 -7.52 13.14 -7.02
N TYR A 48 -7.52 12.03 -7.76
CA TYR A 48 -8.66 11.67 -8.58
C TYR A 48 -9.89 11.32 -7.74
N PHE A 49 -9.71 10.47 -6.72
CA PHE A 49 -10.81 9.97 -5.91
C PHE A 49 -11.44 11.04 -5.00
N MET A 50 -10.70 12.09 -4.61
CA MET A 50 -11.33 13.19 -3.86
C MET A 50 -12.46 13.86 -4.65
N GLN A 51 -12.36 13.88 -5.99
CA GLN A 51 -13.39 14.42 -6.90
C GLN A 51 -14.41 13.36 -7.31
N ALA A 52 -13.95 12.13 -7.58
CA ALA A 52 -14.80 11.07 -8.12
C ALA A 52 -15.73 10.44 -7.08
N ILE A 53 -15.34 10.42 -5.80
CA ILE A 53 -16.20 9.92 -4.72
C ILE A 53 -17.26 10.98 -4.43
N PRO A 54 -18.56 10.72 -4.61
CA PRO A 54 -19.61 11.69 -4.32
C PRO A 54 -19.61 12.07 -2.84
N ALA A 55 -19.95 13.32 -2.54
CA ALA A 55 -20.21 13.71 -1.16
C ALA A 55 -21.47 13.00 -0.65
N SER A 56 -21.44 12.51 0.58
CA SER A 56 -22.61 11.93 1.23
C SER A 56 -22.73 12.46 2.65
N PRO A 57 -23.91 12.95 3.09
CA PRO A 57 -24.15 13.27 4.49
C PRO A 57 -23.84 12.10 5.41
N SER A 58 -24.00 10.88 4.88
CA SER A 58 -23.75 9.61 5.54
C SER A 58 -22.29 9.36 5.91
N TYR A 59 -21.33 10.11 5.36
CA TYR A 59 -19.92 10.04 5.75
C TYR A 59 -19.60 10.94 6.95
N ARG A 60 -20.42 11.96 7.25
CA ARG A 60 -20.19 12.82 8.41
C ARG A 60 -20.51 12.08 9.71
N SER A 61 -19.48 11.73 10.47
CA SER A 61 -19.60 11.68 11.93
C SER A 61 -19.26 13.08 12.47
N VAL A 62 -20.26 13.72 13.07
CA VAL A 62 -20.20 14.85 14.03
C VAL A 62 -18.80 15.46 14.24
N CYS A 63 -18.51 16.56 13.53
CA CYS A 63 -17.46 17.54 13.87
C CYS A 63 -17.62 18.83 13.04
N ALA A 64 -18.21 18.73 11.85
CA ALA A 64 -18.36 19.85 10.93
C ALA A 64 -19.58 20.78 11.18
N GLN A 65 -20.22 20.71 12.35
CA GLN A 65 -21.28 21.66 12.75
C GLN A 65 -20.76 22.86 13.55
N LEU A 66 -19.48 22.86 13.97
CA LEU A 66 -18.88 23.98 14.70
C LEU A 66 -18.40 25.15 13.81
N LEU A 67 -18.46 25.02 12.49
CA LEU A 67 -17.93 26.04 11.56
C LEU A 67 -18.99 26.75 10.71
N THR A 68 -20.28 26.47 10.91
CA THR A 68 -21.37 27.25 10.31
C THR A 68 -21.99 28.20 11.34
N ALA A 69 -21.15 28.82 12.18
CA ALA A 69 -21.59 29.95 12.99
C ALA A 69 -21.64 31.18 12.10
N ASP A 70 -22.86 31.66 11.86
CA ASP A 70 -23.15 32.95 11.23
C ASP A 70 -22.47 34.07 12.04
N PRO A 71 -21.60 34.91 11.44
CA PRO A 71 -20.91 35.98 12.15
C PRO A 71 -21.84 37.12 12.61
N LEU A 72 -23.14 37.09 12.29
CA LEU A 72 -24.11 38.14 12.67
C LEU A 72 -25.10 37.76 13.78
N ALA A 73 -25.10 36.53 14.27
CA ALA A 73 -25.99 36.11 15.37
C ALA A 73 -25.23 36.08 16.71
N GLY A 74 -25.26 37.21 17.41
CA GLY A 74 -24.66 37.41 18.75
C GLY A 74 -25.36 36.65 19.89
N CYS A 75 -25.69 35.37 19.73
CA CYS A 75 -26.14 34.52 20.83
C CYS A 75 -25.90 33.04 20.49
N ALA A 76 -24.78 32.49 20.95
CA ALA A 76 -24.54 31.06 20.91
C ALA A 76 -25.37 30.38 22.00
N VAL A 77 -26.61 30.01 21.67
CA VAL A 77 -27.38 29.07 22.50
C VAL A 77 -26.82 27.68 22.21
N ILE A 78 -26.02 27.15 23.13
CA ILE A 78 -25.67 25.74 23.15
C ILE A 78 -26.96 24.98 23.46
N SER A 79 -27.66 24.52 22.43
CA SER A 79 -28.82 23.65 22.60
C SER A 79 -28.33 22.25 22.99
N PRO A 80 -28.73 21.69 24.14
CA PRO A 80 -28.28 20.39 24.61
C PRO A 80 -29.12 19.25 24.02
N THR A 81 -29.58 19.38 22.77
CA THR A 81 -30.15 18.24 22.05
C THR A 81 -29.04 17.51 21.32
N VAL A 82 -28.16 16.88 22.12
CA VAL A 82 -27.30 15.79 21.64
C VAL A 82 -28.27 14.69 21.20
N GLY A 83 -28.66 14.74 19.92
CA GLY A 83 -29.24 13.60 19.26
C GLY A 83 -28.21 12.48 19.35
N VAL A 84 -28.45 11.54 20.25
CA VAL A 84 -27.77 10.25 20.31
C VAL A 84 -28.04 9.58 18.97
N LEU A 85 -27.21 9.88 17.98
CA LEU A 85 -27.20 9.13 16.73
C LEU A 85 -26.73 7.73 17.11
N SER A 86 -27.68 6.80 17.06
CA SER A 86 -27.52 5.37 17.27
C SER A 86 -26.13 4.87 16.83
N ALA A 87 -25.44 4.21 17.75
CA ALA A 87 -24.05 3.79 17.63
C ALA A 87 -23.75 2.67 16.61
N HIS A 88 -24.60 2.43 15.60
CA HIS A 88 -24.61 1.14 14.89
C HIS A 88 -24.50 1.12 13.35
N GLU A 89 -24.24 2.22 12.66
CA GLU A 89 -23.88 2.15 11.23
C GLU A 89 -22.42 2.59 10.99
N ARG A 90 -21.45 1.82 11.50
CA ARG A 90 -20.04 2.03 11.15
C ARG A 90 -19.84 1.69 9.68
N ARG A 91 -19.81 2.72 8.84
CA ARG A 91 -19.48 2.61 7.42
C ARG A 91 -18.02 2.27 7.23
N VAL A 92 -17.73 1.40 6.27
CA VAL A 92 -16.39 0.89 5.98
C VAL A 92 -15.85 1.54 4.71
N LEU A 93 -14.61 2.02 4.75
CA LEU A 93 -13.82 2.35 3.57
C LEU A 93 -12.81 1.23 3.35
N PHE A 94 -12.93 0.51 2.25
CA PHE A 94 -11.97 -0.51 1.83
C PHE A 94 -11.12 0.01 0.68
N THR A 95 -9.82 -0.22 0.73
CA THR A 95 -8.92 0.11 -0.38
C THR A 95 -7.72 -0.82 -0.46
N SER A 96 -7.07 -0.90 -1.63
CA SER A 96 -5.81 -1.62 -1.80
C SER A 96 -4.61 -0.76 -1.41
N SER A 97 -3.49 -1.42 -1.12
CA SER A 97 -2.21 -0.75 -0.79
C SER A 97 -1.59 0.03 -1.96
N VAL A 98 -2.21 0.04 -3.15
CA VAL A 98 -1.81 0.90 -4.26
C VAL A 98 -2.24 2.35 -4.01
N LEU A 99 -3.38 2.56 -3.34
CA LEU A 99 -3.85 3.91 -3.02
C LEU A 99 -3.03 4.49 -1.85
N ASN A 100 -2.58 5.73 -2.00
CA ASN A 100 -2.16 6.52 -0.85
C ASN A 100 -3.41 6.95 -0.05
N LEU A 101 -3.78 6.13 0.93
CA LEU A 101 -4.96 6.34 1.75
C LEU A 101 -4.82 7.60 2.63
N ALA A 102 -3.60 7.91 3.08
CA ALA A 102 -3.34 9.11 3.87
C ALA A 102 -3.67 10.38 3.08
N GLU A 103 -3.29 10.43 1.80
CA GLU A 103 -3.62 11.53 0.89
C GLU A 103 -5.13 11.67 0.72
N LEU A 104 -5.85 10.58 0.40
CA LEU A 104 -7.29 10.64 0.18
C LEU A 104 -8.04 11.12 1.43
N VAL A 105 -7.71 10.57 2.61
CA VAL A 105 -8.37 10.95 3.87
C VAL A 105 -8.07 12.40 4.25
N ALA A 106 -6.86 12.88 3.99
CA ALA A 106 -6.51 14.29 4.22
C ALA A 106 -7.29 15.24 3.28
N LEU A 107 -7.47 14.87 2.02
CA LEU A 107 -8.24 15.65 1.03
C LEU A 107 -9.75 15.55 1.23
N ARG A 108 -10.22 14.50 1.91
CA ARG A 108 -11.63 14.23 2.21
C ARG A 108 -11.84 13.96 3.70
N PRO A 109 -11.87 15.01 4.54
CA PRO A 109 -12.08 14.88 5.99
C PRO A 109 -13.40 14.18 6.36
N ASP A 110 -14.41 14.23 5.49
CA ASP A 110 -15.65 13.49 5.66
C ASP A 110 -15.46 11.97 5.60
N LEU A 111 -14.42 11.46 4.92
CA LEU A 111 -14.09 10.04 4.89
C LEU A 111 -13.23 9.58 6.09
N ALA A 112 -12.68 10.50 6.87
CA ALA A 112 -11.77 10.19 7.98
C ALA A 112 -12.45 9.37 9.11
N SER A 113 -13.75 9.60 9.28
CA SER A 113 -14.63 8.93 10.24
C SER A 113 -14.87 7.45 9.93
N LEU A 114 -14.71 7.05 8.67
CA LEU A 114 -15.02 5.70 8.21
C LEU A 114 -14.05 4.69 8.80
N LYS A 115 -14.51 3.45 9.01
CA LYS A 115 -13.60 2.36 9.38
C LYS A 115 -12.77 1.99 8.16
N LYS A 116 -11.46 2.24 8.20
CA LYS A 116 -10.54 2.10 7.07
C LYS A 116 -9.88 0.73 7.08
N ILE A 117 -10.16 -0.07 6.06
CA ILE A 117 -9.53 -1.37 5.81
C ILE A 117 -8.63 -1.24 4.59
N LEU A 118 -7.35 -1.55 4.79
CA LEU A 118 -6.33 -1.50 3.75
C LEU A 118 -5.88 -2.92 3.40
N TYR A 119 -5.96 -3.33 2.13
CA TYR A 119 -5.58 -4.67 1.69
C TYR A 119 -4.31 -4.69 0.83
N PHE A 120 -3.34 -5.53 1.22
CA PHE A 120 -2.06 -5.70 0.53
C PHE A 120 -2.10 -6.87 -0.44
N HIS A 121 -2.05 -6.56 -1.73
CA HIS A 121 -1.76 -7.54 -2.79
C HIS A 121 -0.26 -7.83 -2.90
N GLU A 122 0.55 -6.80 -2.72
CA GLU A 122 2.01 -6.84 -2.87
C GLU A 122 2.70 -5.83 -1.94
N ASN A 123 3.98 -6.05 -1.72
CA ASN A 123 4.82 -5.25 -0.83
C ASN A 123 5.89 -4.52 -1.65
N GLN A 124 5.81 -3.19 -1.66
CA GLN A 124 6.73 -2.33 -2.43
C GLN A 124 8.09 -2.16 -1.76
N LEU A 125 8.26 -2.49 -0.47
CA LEU A 125 9.53 -2.35 0.26
C LEU A 125 10.55 -3.42 -0.17
N ILE A 126 10.07 -4.57 -0.66
CA ILE A 126 10.92 -5.70 -1.09
C ILE A 126 10.69 -6.05 -2.56
N TYR A 127 9.92 -5.25 -3.28
CA TYR A 127 9.60 -5.55 -4.67
C TYR A 127 10.89 -5.47 -5.51
N PRO A 128 11.20 -6.50 -6.32
CA PRO A 128 12.45 -6.53 -7.06
C PRO A 128 12.47 -5.41 -8.13
N VAL A 129 13.42 -4.50 -8.00
CA VAL A 129 13.70 -3.45 -9.00
C VAL A 129 15.06 -3.69 -9.63
N ARG A 130 15.14 -3.62 -10.97
CA ARG A 130 16.41 -3.77 -11.70
C ARG A 130 17.38 -2.63 -11.42
N LYS A 131 16.83 -1.42 -11.27
CA LYS A 131 17.56 -0.20 -10.92
C LYS A 131 16.68 0.62 -10.00
N SER A 132 17.14 0.84 -8.77
CA SER A 132 16.43 1.66 -7.79
C SER A 132 16.35 3.10 -8.28
N GLN A 133 15.14 3.64 -8.33
CA GLN A 133 14.84 5.03 -8.64
C GLN A 133 14.17 5.70 -7.45
N GLU A 134 14.26 7.03 -7.38
CA GLU A 134 13.63 7.80 -6.30
C GLU A 134 12.11 7.56 -6.20
N ARG A 135 11.44 7.38 -7.34
CA ARG A 135 10.02 7.02 -7.40
C ARG A 135 9.69 5.69 -6.71
N ASP A 136 10.63 4.75 -6.65
CA ASP A 136 10.39 3.43 -6.04
C ASP A 136 10.32 3.57 -4.52
N PHE A 137 11.12 4.48 -3.95
CA PHE A 137 10.98 4.89 -2.56
C PHE A 137 9.60 5.50 -2.29
N GLN A 138 9.07 6.32 -3.20
CA GLN A 138 7.74 6.92 -3.01
C GLN A 138 6.64 5.86 -2.83
N TYR A 139 6.68 4.74 -3.55
CA TYR A 139 5.64 3.70 -3.41
C TYR A 139 5.69 2.98 -2.06
N GLY A 140 6.89 2.61 -1.60
CA GLY A 140 7.06 2.00 -0.28
C GLY A 140 6.67 2.97 0.84
N TYR A 141 7.04 4.25 0.70
CA TYR A 141 6.66 5.29 1.63
C TYR A 141 5.15 5.50 1.70
N ASN A 142 4.46 5.54 0.55
CA ASN A 142 3.01 5.64 0.49
C ASN A 142 2.33 4.45 1.19
N GLN A 143 2.84 3.23 1.03
CA GLN A 143 2.30 2.06 1.74
C GLN A 143 2.45 2.17 3.27
N ILE A 144 3.59 2.69 3.76
CA ILE A 144 3.79 2.93 5.20
C ILE A 144 2.79 3.97 5.71
N LEU A 145 2.63 5.10 5.01
CA LEU A 145 1.67 6.14 5.40
C LEU A 145 0.23 5.62 5.40
N SER A 146 -0.17 4.87 4.37
CA SER A 146 -1.49 4.23 4.30
C SER A 146 -1.72 3.29 5.49
N CYS A 147 -0.72 2.50 5.88
CA CYS A 147 -0.79 1.64 7.07
C CYS A 147 -0.99 2.42 8.37
N LEU A 148 -0.38 3.60 8.51
CA LEU A 148 -0.53 4.43 9.71
C LEU A 148 -1.95 4.98 9.86
N VAL A 149 -2.59 5.39 8.75
CA VAL A 149 -3.95 5.94 8.73
C VAL A 149 -5.04 4.87 8.75
N ALA A 150 -4.76 3.66 8.24
CA ALA A 150 -5.71 2.56 8.26
C ALA A 150 -6.00 2.07 9.69
N ASP A 151 -7.24 1.62 9.92
CA ASP A 151 -7.63 0.99 11.19
C ASP A 151 -7.31 -0.51 11.21
N VAL A 152 -7.41 -1.16 10.05
CA VAL A 152 -7.09 -2.57 9.86
C VAL A 152 -6.25 -2.71 8.59
N VAL A 153 -5.13 -3.42 8.69
CA VAL A 153 -4.25 -3.71 7.55
C VAL A 153 -4.31 -5.21 7.28
N VAL A 154 -4.79 -5.60 6.11
CA VAL A 154 -4.96 -6.99 5.71
C VAL A 154 -3.88 -7.37 4.71
N PHE A 155 -3.19 -8.48 4.94
CA PHE A 155 -2.21 -9.03 4.03
C PHE A 155 -2.70 -10.36 3.45
N ASN A 156 -2.42 -10.57 2.16
CA ASN A 156 -2.75 -11.81 1.45
C ASN A 156 -1.98 -13.05 1.96
N SER A 157 -0.96 -12.88 2.79
CA SER A 157 -0.18 -13.97 3.39
C SER A 157 0.62 -13.52 4.61
N ALA A 158 0.98 -14.47 5.48
CA ALA A 158 1.86 -14.22 6.62
C ALA A 158 3.27 -13.79 6.17
N PHE A 159 3.77 -14.32 5.05
CA PHE A 159 5.06 -13.91 4.49
C PHE A 159 5.03 -12.44 4.06
N ASN A 160 3.99 -12.01 3.32
CA ASN A 160 3.84 -10.63 2.89
C ASN A 160 3.79 -9.67 4.09
N MET A 161 3.01 -9.99 5.12
CA MET A 161 2.94 -9.21 6.36
C MET A 161 4.29 -9.12 7.09
N ASN A 162 4.93 -10.25 7.35
CA ASN A 162 6.17 -10.28 8.13
C ASN A 162 7.31 -9.58 7.38
N SER A 163 7.43 -9.85 6.08
CA SER A 163 8.45 -9.24 5.23
C SER A 163 8.23 -7.73 5.06
N PHE A 164 6.98 -7.25 5.02
CA PHE A 164 6.71 -5.80 5.05
C PHE A 164 7.18 -5.18 6.36
N LEU A 165 6.69 -5.69 7.50
CA LEU A 165 6.98 -5.16 8.83
C LEU A 165 8.49 -5.16 9.14
N SER A 166 9.20 -6.26 8.86
CA SER A 166 10.64 -6.36 9.10
C SER A 166 11.47 -5.41 8.23
N SER A 167 10.94 -5.05 7.05
CA SER A 167 11.67 -4.23 6.08
C SER A 167 11.50 -2.74 6.32
N ILE A 168 10.50 -2.29 7.10
CA ILE A 168 10.23 -0.85 7.33
C ILE A 168 11.46 -0.12 7.84
N SER A 169 12.15 -0.66 8.84
CA SER A 169 13.34 0.00 9.42
C SER A 169 14.47 0.12 8.39
N THR A 170 14.73 -0.94 7.62
CA THR A 170 15.78 -0.93 6.59
C THR A 170 15.42 -0.01 5.44
N PHE A 171 14.16 -0.02 5.02
CA PHE A 171 13.65 0.87 3.98
C PHE A 171 13.82 2.34 4.37
N LEU A 172 13.50 2.74 5.60
CA LEU A 172 13.67 4.13 6.04
C LEU A 172 15.14 4.56 6.18
N LYS A 173 16.10 3.62 6.20
CA LYS A 173 17.54 3.96 6.16
C LYS A 173 17.97 4.54 4.81
N THR A 174 17.17 4.44 3.76
CA THR A 174 17.46 5.11 2.49
C THR A 174 17.19 6.60 2.55
N MET A 175 16.45 7.10 3.55
CA MET A 175 16.28 8.54 3.76
C MET A 175 17.61 9.18 4.19
N PRO A 176 17.98 10.35 3.65
CA PRO A 176 19.25 10.99 3.98
C PRO A 176 19.33 11.44 5.44
N ASP A 177 18.21 11.84 6.05
CA ASP A 177 18.18 12.41 7.40
C ASP A 177 16.81 12.17 8.10
N HIS A 178 16.74 12.42 9.41
CA HIS A 178 15.53 12.42 10.25
C HIS A 178 14.65 11.16 10.07
N ARG A 179 15.25 9.99 10.23
CA ARG A 179 14.61 8.69 9.99
C ARG A 179 13.64 8.34 11.14
N PRO A 180 12.33 8.17 10.87
CA PRO A 180 11.38 7.76 11.90
C PRO A 180 11.66 6.32 12.34
N LYS A 181 11.38 6.03 13.62
CA LYS A 181 11.64 4.73 14.26
C LYS A 181 10.35 4.14 14.85
N GLY A 182 10.33 2.82 15.01
CA GLY A 182 9.22 2.12 15.68
C GLY A 182 7.89 2.08 14.92
N LEU A 183 7.88 2.44 13.63
CA LEU A 183 6.64 2.44 12.83
C LEU A 183 6.06 1.03 12.68
N ASP A 184 6.91 0.01 12.62
CA ASP A 184 6.51 -1.41 12.60
C ASP A 184 5.70 -1.79 13.86
N GLN A 185 6.08 -1.26 15.03
CA GLN A 185 5.39 -1.50 16.30
C GLN A 185 4.01 -0.84 16.32
N LEU A 186 3.85 0.32 15.67
CA LEU A 186 2.57 1.01 15.51
C LEU A 186 1.65 0.28 14.52
N ILE A 187 2.21 -0.29 13.44
CA ILE A 187 1.44 -0.91 12.37
C ILE A 187 1.04 -2.35 12.74
N ARG A 188 1.93 -3.13 13.36
CA ARG A 188 1.74 -4.56 13.67
C ARG A 188 0.41 -4.91 14.38
N PRO A 189 -0.07 -4.18 15.40
CA PRO A 189 -1.33 -4.50 16.08
C PRO A 189 -2.56 -4.47 15.15
N LYS A 190 -2.49 -3.66 14.08
CA LYS A 190 -3.55 -3.49 13.08
C LYS A 190 -3.52 -4.57 11.99
N CYS A 191 -2.43 -5.33 11.90
CA CYS A 191 -2.22 -6.30 10.83
C CYS A 191 -3.03 -7.59 11.03
N ARG A 192 -3.65 -8.08 9.97
CA ARG A 192 -4.32 -9.38 9.88
C ARG A 192 -3.92 -10.08 8.60
N VAL A 193 -3.91 -11.41 8.61
CA VAL A 193 -3.67 -12.21 7.41
C VAL A 193 -5.01 -12.78 6.96
N VAL A 194 -5.40 -12.46 5.72
CA VAL A 194 -6.54 -13.06 5.05
C VAL A 194 -6.06 -13.45 3.66
N TYR A 195 -6.03 -14.75 3.40
CA TYR A 195 -5.54 -15.27 2.12
C TYR A 195 -6.42 -14.80 0.96
N PHE A 196 -5.80 -14.69 -0.22
CA PHE A 196 -6.51 -14.26 -1.41
C PHE A 196 -7.68 -15.22 -1.71
N PRO A 197 -8.90 -14.71 -1.85
CA PRO A 197 -10.06 -15.55 -2.06
C PRO A 197 -10.05 -16.13 -3.48
N ILE A 198 -10.25 -17.44 -3.59
CA ILE A 198 -10.32 -18.15 -4.86
C ILE A 198 -11.71 -18.76 -4.99
N ARG A 199 -12.39 -18.46 -6.10
CA ARG A 199 -13.59 -19.23 -6.48
C ARG A 199 -13.15 -20.54 -7.07
N ILE A 200 -13.35 -21.61 -6.30
CA ILE A 200 -13.10 -22.96 -6.78
C ILE A 200 -14.35 -23.38 -7.56
N PRO A 201 -14.27 -23.58 -8.89
CA PRO A 201 -15.40 -24.10 -9.65
C PRO A 201 -15.72 -25.52 -9.17
N ASP A 202 -16.96 -25.95 -9.36
CA ASP A 202 -17.31 -27.33 -9.07
C ASP A 202 -16.53 -28.27 -10.01
N VAL A 203 -15.58 -29.01 -9.43
CA VAL A 203 -14.73 -29.97 -10.13
C VAL A 203 -15.18 -31.42 -9.89
N THR A 204 -16.33 -31.63 -9.25
CA THR A 204 -16.82 -32.95 -8.87
C THR A 204 -16.89 -33.90 -10.07
N ARG A 205 -17.26 -33.38 -11.25
CA ARG A 205 -17.29 -34.14 -12.53
C ARG A 205 -15.94 -34.64 -13.04
N PHE A 206 -14.83 -34.12 -12.51
CA PHE A 206 -13.47 -34.51 -12.87
C PHE A 206 -12.79 -35.37 -11.80
N LEU A 207 -13.48 -35.63 -10.67
CA LEU A 207 -12.97 -36.48 -9.61
C LEU A 207 -13.22 -37.96 -9.97
N THR A 208 -12.19 -38.78 -9.78
CA THR A 208 -12.32 -40.24 -9.83
C THR A 208 -13.18 -40.76 -8.68
N GLU A 209 -13.87 -41.90 -8.85
CA GLU A 209 -14.78 -42.47 -7.84
C GLU A 209 -14.16 -42.55 -6.44
N HIS A 210 -12.89 -42.97 -6.32
CA HIS A 210 -12.20 -43.06 -5.03
C HIS A 210 -11.97 -41.70 -4.34
N LYS A 211 -11.97 -40.59 -5.08
CA LYS A 211 -11.87 -39.22 -4.52
C LYS A 211 -13.25 -38.68 -4.11
N LEU A 212 -14.30 -39.03 -4.85
CA LEU A 212 -15.69 -38.71 -4.50
C LEU A 212 -16.08 -39.36 -3.15
N LEU A 213 -15.77 -40.64 -2.97
CA LEU A 213 -16.02 -41.38 -1.72
C LEU A 213 -15.26 -40.80 -0.52
N ARG A 214 -14.07 -40.21 -0.75
CA ARG A 214 -13.29 -39.53 0.30
C ARG A 214 -13.90 -38.19 0.69
N GLN A 215 -14.47 -37.46 -0.27
CA GLN A 215 -15.14 -36.19 -0.03
C GLN A 215 -16.42 -36.38 0.79
N GLU A 216 -17.23 -37.39 0.47
CA GLU A 216 -18.41 -37.76 1.26
C GLU A 216 -18.03 -38.09 2.72
N ARG A 217 -17.02 -38.95 2.93
CA ARG A 217 -16.54 -39.28 4.29
C ARG A 217 -16.02 -38.06 5.07
N SER A 218 -15.38 -37.11 4.40
CA SER A 218 -14.90 -35.87 5.03
C SER A 218 -16.04 -34.96 5.47
N LEU A 219 -17.14 -34.90 4.71
CA LEU A 219 -18.33 -34.13 5.07
C LEU A 219 -19.09 -34.77 6.25
N TYR A 220 -19.15 -36.10 6.31
CA TYR A 220 -19.71 -36.82 7.46
C TYR A 220 -18.90 -36.60 8.75
N THR A 221 -17.56 -36.53 8.64
CA THR A 221 -16.67 -36.34 9.81
C THR A 221 -16.75 -34.92 10.40
N ILE A 222 -17.03 -33.90 9.59
CA ILE A 222 -17.20 -32.51 10.06
C ILE A 222 -18.57 -32.30 10.73
N SER A 223 -19.56 -33.14 10.40
CA SER A 223 -20.90 -33.11 10.99
C SER A 223 -20.94 -33.67 12.43
N SER A 224 -19.99 -34.53 12.82
CA SER A 224 -19.88 -35.03 14.20
C SER A 224 -19.14 -34.02 15.09
N HIS A 225 -19.89 -33.37 15.96
CA HIS A 225 -19.50 -32.25 16.84
C HIS A 225 -18.30 -32.51 17.81
N GLU A 226 -17.70 -33.71 17.84
CA GLU A 226 -16.55 -34.04 18.71
C GLU A 226 -15.17 -33.88 18.04
N SER A 227 -15.08 -33.84 16.70
CA SER A 227 -13.77 -33.94 16.02
C SER A 227 -13.00 -32.61 15.88
N LEU A 228 -13.66 -31.46 16.00
CA LEU A 228 -13.03 -30.13 15.87
C LEU A 228 -12.12 -29.78 17.06
N ASN A 229 -12.48 -30.22 18.28
CA ASN A 229 -11.70 -29.91 19.48
C ASN A 229 -10.39 -30.72 19.58
N LEU A 230 -10.37 -31.96 19.05
CA LEU A 230 -9.18 -32.81 19.04
C LEU A 230 -8.11 -32.30 18.05
N TRP A 231 -8.53 -31.70 16.92
CA TRP A 231 -7.62 -31.17 15.92
C TRP A 231 -6.94 -29.86 16.36
N LEU A 232 -7.66 -28.99 17.08
CA LEU A 232 -7.11 -27.73 17.60
C LEU A 232 -6.13 -27.95 18.75
N THR A 233 -6.37 -28.95 19.61
CA THR A 233 -5.48 -29.28 20.74
C THR A 233 -4.18 -29.95 20.29
N ALA A 234 -4.19 -30.75 19.22
CA ALA A 234 -3.00 -31.43 18.70
C ALA A 234 -1.93 -30.48 18.10
N LYS A 235 -2.27 -29.23 17.77
CA LYS A 235 -1.32 -28.23 17.24
C LYS A 235 -0.73 -27.27 18.28
N ALA A 236 -1.09 -27.43 19.55
CA ALA A 236 -0.59 -26.61 20.65
C ALA A 236 0.33 -27.41 21.57
N SER A 237 1.54 -27.75 21.11
CA SER A 237 2.72 -27.94 21.99
C SER A 237 4.03 -27.80 21.19
N PRO A 238 5.11 -27.22 21.76
CA PRO A 238 6.28 -26.76 21.01
C PRO A 238 7.52 -27.68 21.10
N LEU A 239 8.34 -27.60 20.04
CA LEU A 239 9.76 -27.96 19.88
C LEU A 239 10.26 -29.35 20.36
N ALA A 240 10.73 -30.15 19.40
CA ALA A 240 11.93 -30.97 19.59
C ALA A 240 12.69 -31.11 18.25
N SER A 241 14.01 -30.93 18.35
CA SER A 241 15.03 -30.95 17.32
C SER A 241 15.17 -32.27 16.58
N THR A 242 15.55 -32.23 15.30
CA THR A 242 16.49 -33.22 14.74
C THR A 242 17.37 -32.62 13.64
N ARG A 243 18.66 -32.88 13.80
CA ARG A 243 19.77 -32.61 12.88
C ARG A 243 19.81 -33.65 11.75
N GLU A 244 20.63 -33.33 10.75
CA GLU A 244 21.31 -34.23 9.79
C GLU A 244 20.51 -34.78 8.59
N ALA A 245 20.90 -34.33 7.39
CA ALA A 245 21.62 -35.17 6.43
C ALA A 245 22.15 -34.32 5.26
N GLN A 246 23.47 -34.18 5.19
CA GLN A 246 24.20 -33.84 3.97
C GLN A 246 24.32 -35.12 3.13
N ASN A 247 23.99 -35.07 1.83
CA ASN A 247 24.90 -35.55 0.78
C ASN A 247 24.42 -35.21 -0.64
N GLU A 248 25.36 -34.60 -1.37
CA GLU A 248 25.73 -34.81 -2.78
C GLU A 248 24.66 -34.94 -3.88
N LEU A 249 24.63 -33.94 -4.76
CA LEU A 249 24.60 -34.19 -6.20
C LEU A 249 25.38 -33.10 -6.96
N SER A 250 26.58 -33.48 -7.37
CA SER A 250 27.43 -32.80 -8.35
C SER A 250 26.73 -32.72 -9.71
N GLY A 251 26.68 -31.53 -10.29
CA GLY A 251 26.17 -31.28 -11.63
C GLY A 251 26.53 -29.89 -12.12
N LYS A 252 27.77 -29.74 -12.60
CA LYS A 252 28.28 -28.53 -13.30
C LYS A 252 27.32 -28.13 -14.44
N ARG A 253 26.91 -26.85 -14.49
CA ARG A 253 26.47 -26.19 -15.73
C ARG A 253 27.39 -25.01 -16.05
N PRO A 254 27.80 -24.83 -17.32
CA PRO A 254 28.67 -23.74 -17.73
C PRO A 254 27.90 -22.42 -17.97
N SER A 255 28.58 -21.31 -17.66
CA SER A 255 28.14 -19.93 -17.90
C SER A 255 28.23 -19.54 -19.38
N PRO A 256 27.36 -18.67 -19.93
CA PRO A 256 27.54 -18.09 -21.26
C PRO A 256 28.49 -16.88 -21.23
N ALA A 257 29.34 -16.81 -22.24
CA ALA A 257 30.40 -15.83 -22.45
C ALA A 257 29.88 -14.44 -22.88
N GLU A 258 30.55 -13.39 -22.38
CA GLU A 258 30.56 -12.05 -22.95
C GLU A 258 31.52 -11.97 -24.14
N PRO A 259 31.24 -11.22 -25.22
CA PRO A 259 32.23 -10.92 -26.25
C PRO A 259 33.02 -9.65 -25.90
N GLN A 260 34.33 -9.82 -25.74
CA GLN A 260 35.33 -8.75 -25.76
C GLN A 260 35.58 -8.28 -27.21
N LEU A 261 35.65 -6.96 -27.42
CA LEU A 261 36.20 -6.32 -28.62
C LEU A 261 37.39 -5.46 -28.19
N HIS A 262 38.54 -5.69 -28.82
CA HIS A 262 39.80 -4.94 -28.69
C HIS A 262 40.15 -4.29 -30.05
N PRO A 263 41.13 -3.38 -30.12
CA PRO A 263 40.93 -1.99 -30.58
C PRO A 263 41.50 -1.70 -31.97
N GLN A 264 41.19 -0.52 -32.51
CA GLN A 264 41.98 0.11 -33.57
C GLN A 264 42.36 1.56 -33.23
N LEU A 265 43.63 1.84 -33.52
CA LEU A 265 44.38 3.10 -33.38
C LEU A 265 44.01 4.11 -34.46
N GLY A 266 44.19 5.40 -34.15
CA GLY A 266 44.50 6.42 -35.16
C GLY A 266 44.12 7.85 -34.78
N GLY A 267 45.12 8.71 -34.55
CA GLY A 267 45.00 10.16 -34.82
C GLY A 267 45.40 11.10 -33.67
N ASP A 268 46.70 11.40 -33.57
CA ASP A 268 47.26 12.55 -32.84
C ASP A 268 46.98 13.87 -33.58
N THR A 269 46.84 14.99 -32.85
CA THR A 269 47.67 16.22 -32.96
C THR A 269 47.09 17.42 -32.18
N GLY A 270 47.86 17.89 -31.17
CA GLY A 270 48.08 19.29 -30.71
C GLY A 270 46.90 20.19 -30.33
N ALA A 271 47.01 21.25 -29.53
CA ALA A 271 48.10 21.83 -28.76
C ALA A 271 47.49 22.93 -27.85
N LEU A 272 48.09 23.12 -26.66
CA LEU A 272 48.32 24.40 -25.96
C LEU A 272 47.16 25.31 -25.48
N GLN A 273 47.11 25.44 -24.14
CA GLN A 273 47.19 26.66 -23.31
C GLN A 273 46.19 27.83 -23.49
N GLY A 274 45.65 28.28 -22.35
CA GLY A 274 45.31 29.70 -22.16
C GLY A 274 44.19 30.01 -21.16
N HIS A 275 44.52 30.12 -19.86
CA HIS A 275 43.75 30.97 -18.94
C HIS A 275 43.92 32.46 -19.33
N PRO A 276 42.96 33.32 -19.01
CA PRO A 276 43.32 34.41 -18.10
C PRO A 276 42.28 34.69 -17.01
N ALA A 277 42.78 35.24 -15.90
CA ALA A 277 42.05 35.87 -14.81
C ALA A 277 42.21 37.42 -14.93
N PRO A 278 41.70 38.25 -13.99
CA PRO A 278 40.67 39.26 -14.28
C PRO A 278 41.18 40.71 -14.25
N SER A 279 40.41 41.66 -14.82
CA SER A 279 40.70 43.10 -14.74
C SER A 279 39.47 43.95 -14.36
N GLN A 280 39.55 44.50 -13.14
CA GLN A 280 39.15 45.80 -12.59
C GLN A 280 37.95 46.63 -13.15
N LEU A 281 37.00 46.84 -12.21
CA LEU A 281 36.22 48.04 -11.84
C LEU A 281 36.26 49.31 -12.72
N THR A 282 35.07 49.79 -13.14
CA THR A 282 34.65 51.22 -13.09
C THR A 282 33.11 51.37 -13.12
N GLY A 283 32.58 52.37 -12.39
CA GLY A 283 31.43 53.19 -12.83
C GLY A 283 30.00 52.85 -12.36
N GLN A 284 29.45 53.69 -11.49
CA GLN A 284 28.07 53.68 -10.94
C GLN A 284 26.98 54.10 -11.95
N LYS A 285 25.78 53.46 -11.93
CA LYS A 285 24.45 54.05 -11.59
C LYS A 285 23.26 53.15 -12.00
N ALA A 286 22.14 53.40 -11.30
CA ALA A 286 20.77 52.91 -11.48
C ALA A 286 20.39 51.61 -10.75
N THR A 287 19.91 51.79 -9.51
CA THR A 287 19.16 50.81 -8.72
C THR A 287 17.79 50.56 -9.34
N THR A 288 17.70 49.52 -10.16
CA THR A 288 16.44 48.85 -10.48
C THR A 288 16.38 47.60 -9.60
N LEU A 289 15.45 47.55 -8.65
CA LEU A 289 15.26 46.39 -7.77
C LEU A 289 14.91 45.15 -8.62
N GLN A 290 15.93 44.34 -8.94
CA GLN A 290 15.75 43.02 -9.51
C GLN A 290 15.25 42.06 -8.41
N PRO A 291 14.24 41.23 -8.68
CA PRO A 291 13.76 40.27 -7.69
C PRO A 291 14.88 39.28 -7.33
N LEU A 292 15.03 39.01 -6.03
CA LEU A 292 16.01 38.07 -5.47
C LEU A 292 15.84 36.69 -6.12
N HIS A 293 16.76 36.35 -7.02
CA HIS A 293 16.84 35.03 -7.63
C HIS A 293 17.56 34.09 -6.66
N ILE A 294 16.79 33.48 -5.75
CA ILE A 294 17.32 32.46 -4.82
C ILE A 294 17.54 31.17 -5.61
N VAL A 295 18.79 30.91 -5.98
CA VAL A 295 19.20 29.61 -6.54
C VAL A 295 19.50 28.69 -5.37
N TRP A 296 18.64 27.71 -5.13
CA TRP A 296 18.94 26.63 -4.21
C TRP A 296 20.06 25.75 -4.80
N PRO A 297 21.14 25.48 -4.07
CA PRO A 297 22.18 24.58 -4.56
C PRO A 297 21.63 23.17 -4.58
N HIS A 298 21.34 22.65 -5.76
CA HIS A 298 21.10 21.22 -5.95
C HIS A 298 22.40 20.46 -5.60
N ARG A 299 22.35 19.62 -4.57
CA ARG A 299 23.22 18.47 -4.39
C ARG A 299 22.37 17.22 -4.32
#